data_AF-A0A523PGG1-F1
#
_entry.id   AF-A0A523PGG1-F1
#
_cell.length_a   1.000
_cell.length_b   1.000
_cell.length_c   1.000
_cell.angle_alpha   90.00
_cell.angle_beta   90.00
_cell.angle_gamma   90.00
#
_symmetry.space_group_name_H-M   'P 1'
#
loop_
_entity.id
_entity.type
_entity.pdbx_description
1 polymer ?
#
loop_
_entity_poly.entity_id
_entity_poly.type
_entity_poly.pdbx_seq_one_letter_code
_entity_poly.pdbx_strand_id
1 'polypeptide(L)'
;MNILKLLIPFLLFGCAPTTVELIEEAHRTADWSLVNKRFEAEEKRKAERAPSCPLGTARWRDRRFGDEGLSCVRDSDLREIRDSMGL
;
A
#
# COMPACT_ATOMS: atom_id res chain seq x y z
N MET A 1 16.05 -56.97 -23.02
CA MET A 1 16.58 -55.59 -23.08
C MET A 1 15.42 -54.61 -23.13
N ASN A 2 15.05 -53.94 -22.04
CA ASN A 2 14.10 -52.81 -22.05
C ASN A 2 14.18 -51.92 -20.78
N ILE A 3 15.33 -51.88 -20.08
CA ILE A 3 15.52 -51.00 -18.91
C ILE A 3 16.07 -49.62 -19.34
N LEU A 4 16.63 -49.51 -20.54
CA LEU A 4 17.32 -48.30 -21.01
C LEU A 4 16.37 -47.13 -21.36
N LYS A 5 15.06 -47.39 -21.58
CA LYS A 5 14.09 -46.34 -21.94
C LYS A 5 13.47 -45.61 -20.73
N LEU A 6 13.69 -46.11 -19.51
CA LEU A 6 13.13 -45.52 -18.29
C LEU A 6 14.03 -44.44 -17.65
N LEU A 7 15.30 -44.34 -18.07
CA LEU A 7 16.27 -43.37 -17.54
C LEU A 7 16.24 -42.00 -18.25
N ILE A 8 15.64 -41.93 -19.44
CA ILE A 8 15.66 -40.73 -20.28
C ILE A 8 14.78 -39.59 -19.73
N PRO A 9 13.55 -39.81 -19.19
CA PRO A 9 12.75 -38.70 -18.69
C PRO A 9 13.24 -38.15 -17.33
N PHE A 10 14.01 -38.93 -16.56
CA PHE A 10 14.59 -38.47 -15.29
C PHE A 10 15.77 -37.51 -15.48
N LEU A 11 16.53 -37.64 -16.56
CA LEU A 11 17.67 -36.77 -16.87
C LEU A 11 17.24 -35.37 -17.37
N LEU A 12 16.01 -35.21 -17.87
CA LEU A 12 15.50 -33.93 -18.37
C LEU A 12 14.78 -33.09 -17.29
N PHE A 13 14.44 -33.69 -16.15
CA PHE A 13 13.73 -33.02 -15.06
C PHE A 13 14.64 -32.45 -13.95
N GLY A 14 15.97 -32.57 -14.12
CA GLY A 14 16.96 -32.19 -13.10
C GLY A 14 17.56 -30.78 -13.24
N CYS A 15 16.95 -29.86 -14.00
CA CYS A 15 17.56 -28.54 -14.22
C CYS A 15 16.51 -27.41 -14.35
N ALA A 16 15.44 -27.47 -13.57
CA ALA A 16 14.58 -26.32 -13.36
C ALA A 16 14.76 -25.86 -11.90
N PRO A 17 15.22 -24.63 -11.63
CA PRO A 17 15.25 -24.12 -10.27
C PRO A 17 13.82 -24.18 -9.73
N THR A 18 13.69 -24.60 -8.48
CA THR A 18 12.38 -24.63 -7.84
C THR A 18 11.84 -23.20 -7.78
N THR A 19 10.52 -23.04 -7.77
CA THR A 19 9.90 -21.70 -7.67
C THR A 19 10.40 -20.92 -6.45
N VAL A 20 10.84 -21.61 -5.40
CA VAL A 20 11.46 -21.04 -4.21
C VAL A 20 12.82 -20.42 -4.51
N GLU A 21 13.70 -21.12 -5.23
CA GLU A 21 15.02 -20.61 -5.62
C GLU A 21 14.91 -19.41 -6.56
N LEU A 22 13.92 -19.41 -7.46
CA LEU A 22 13.64 -18.28 -8.34
C LEU A 22 13.15 -17.04 -7.56
N ILE A 23 12.35 -17.22 -6.51
CA ILE A 23 11.88 -16.12 -5.66
C ILE A 23 13.04 -15.56 -4.83
N GLU A 24 13.90 -16.41 -4.26
CA GLU A 24 15.07 -15.96 -3.52
C GLU A 24 16.06 -15.18 -4.40
N GLU A 25 16.31 -15.65 -5.62
CA GLU A 25 17.19 -14.98 -6.57
C GLU A 25 16.58 -13.66 -7.05
N ALA A 26 15.27 -13.64 -7.32
CA ALA A 26 14.56 -12.41 -7.66
C ALA A 26 14.62 -11.40 -6.49
N HIS A 27 14.51 -11.84 -5.23
CA HIS A 27 14.61 -10.94 -4.09
C HIS A 27 16.02 -10.34 -3.93
N ARG A 28 17.07 -11.14 -4.19
CA ARG A 28 18.47 -10.69 -4.14
C ARG A 28 18.84 -9.74 -5.27
N THR A 29 18.29 -9.97 -6.47
CA THR A 29 18.65 -9.21 -7.68
C THR A 29 17.68 -8.08 -8.01
N ALA A 30 16.51 -8.02 -7.36
CA ALA A 30 15.55 -6.96 -7.58
C ALA A 30 16.10 -5.59 -7.18
N ASP A 31 15.92 -4.61 -8.07
CA ASP A 31 16.10 -3.21 -7.76
C ASP A 31 14.94 -2.69 -6.91
N TRP A 32 15.13 -2.70 -5.59
CA TRP A 32 14.16 -2.22 -4.61
C TRP A 32 14.04 -0.70 -4.57
N SER A 33 14.82 0.06 -5.35
CA SER A 33 14.81 1.53 -5.32
C SER A 33 13.43 2.11 -5.64
N LEU A 34 12.68 1.50 -6.56
CA LEU A 34 11.32 1.92 -6.91
C LEU A 34 10.33 1.65 -5.76
N VAL A 35 10.48 0.51 -5.07
CA VAL A 35 9.65 0.13 -3.93
C VAL A 35 9.91 1.08 -2.76
N ASN A 36 11.18 1.34 -2.46
CA ASN A 36 11.59 2.28 -1.42
C ASN A 36 11.11 3.69 -1.71
N LYS A 37 11.24 4.19 -2.95
CA LYS A 37 10.71 5.50 -3.33
C LYS A 37 9.19 5.61 -3.15
N ARG A 38 8.44 4.56 -3.47
CA ARG A 38 6.99 4.53 -3.24
C ARG A 38 6.67 4.51 -1.75
N PHE A 39 7.40 3.71 -0.97
CA PHE A 39 7.24 3.64 0.48
C PHE A 39 7.53 4.99 1.14
N GLU A 40 8.64 5.64 0.80
CA GLU A 40 8.99 6.98 1.30
C GLU A 40 7.97 8.05 0.89
N ALA A 41 7.50 8.02 -0.36
CA ALA A 41 6.46 8.95 -0.83
C ALA A 41 5.14 8.72 -0.09
N GLU A 42 4.81 7.48 0.26
CA GLU A 42 3.60 7.15 1.00
C GLU A 42 3.70 7.50 2.48
N GLU A 43 4.84 7.24 3.12
CA GLU A 43 5.15 7.70 4.49
C GLU A 43 5.15 9.24 4.56
N LYS A 44 5.73 9.91 3.57
CA LYS A 44 5.67 11.37 3.44
C LYS A 44 4.22 11.86 3.26
N ARG A 45 3.41 11.21 2.43
CA ARG A 45 1.98 11.52 2.29
C ARG A 45 1.18 11.25 3.56
N LYS A 46 1.54 10.24 4.36
CA LYS A 46 0.92 9.97 5.67
C LYS A 46 1.32 11.03 6.69
N ALA A 47 2.59 11.45 6.70
CA ALA A 47 3.08 12.52 7.55
C ALA A 47 2.52 13.90 7.16
N GLU A 48 2.31 14.15 5.86
CA GLU A 48 1.72 15.38 5.31
C GLU A 48 0.19 15.38 5.32
N ARG A 49 -0.47 14.23 5.49
CA ARG A 49 -1.88 14.17 5.85
C ARG A 49 -1.99 14.75 7.26
N ALA A 50 -2.32 16.04 7.29
CA ALA A 50 -2.46 16.92 8.45
C ALA A 50 -2.91 16.19 9.74
N PRO A 51 -2.45 16.67 10.92
CA PRO A 51 -2.60 15.99 12.21
C PRO A 51 -3.92 15.25 12.31
N SER A 52 -3.86 13.94 12.53
CA SER A 52 -5.04 13.11 12.75
C SER A 52 -5.89 13.78 13.82
N CYS A 53 -7.10 14.16 13.46
CA CYS A 53 -8.02 14.77 14.39
C CYS A 53 -8.17 13.85 15.62
N PRO A 54 -8.27 14.42 16.84
CA PRO A 54 -8.47 13.62 18.04
C PRO A 54 -9.67 12.66 17.90
N LEU A 55 -9.65 11.54 18.62
CA LEU A 55 -10.78 10.59 18.63
C LEU A 55 -12.11 11.32 18.94
N GLY A 56 -13.16 11.01 18.16
CA GLY A 56 -14.48 11.65 18.26
C GLY A 56 -14.63 12.97 17.51
N THR A 57 -13.67 13.31 16.65
CA THR A 57 -13.74 14.49 15.78
C THR A 57 -13.53 14.11 14.31
N ALA A 58 -14.29 14.75 13.43
CA ALA A 58 -14.16 14.66 11.99
C ALA A 58 -13.43 15.88 11.46
N ARG A 59 -12.71 15.67 10.36
CA ARG A 59 -12.05 16.75 9.64
C ARG A 59 -13.07 17.48 8.78
N TRP A 60 -13.28 18.75 9.08
CA TRP A 60 -14.15 19.61 8.30
C TRP A 60 -13.32 20.65 7.54
N ARG A 61 -13.75 20.95 6.32
CA ARG A 61 -13.17 22.00 5.49
C ARG A 61 -14.24 23.05 5.25
N ASP A 62 -14.07 24.24 5.82
CA ASP A 62 -14.88 25.38 5.42
C ASP A 62 -14.48 25.80 4.01
N ARG A 63 -15.40 25.67 3.05
CA ARG A 63 -15.14 26.05 1.65
C ARG A 63 -14.85 27.54 1.48
N ARG A 64 -15.23 28.39 2.44
CA ARG A 64 -15.00 29.85 2.40
C ARG A 64 -13.54 30.24 2.62
N PHE A 65 -12.76 29.40 3.29
CA PHE A 65 -11.37 29.69 3.69
C PHE A 65 -10.33 28.85 2.93
N GLY A 66 -10.74 28.12 1.89
CA GLY A 66 -9.81 27.36 1.03
C GLY A 66 -9.02 26.30 1.80
N ASP A 67 -7.71 26.23 1.55
CA ASP A 67 -6.81 25.27 2.20
C ASP A 67 -6.56 25.59 3.69
N GLU A 68 -6.77 26.84 4.11
CA GLU A 68 -6.67 27.28 5.51
C GLU A 68 -7.90 26.89 6.36
N GLY A 69 -9.01 26.50 5.72
CA GLY A 69 -10.27 26.15 6.39
C GLY A 69 -10.33 24.75 7.01
N LEU A 70 -9.20 24.05 7.17
CA LEU A 70 -9.16 22.69 7.70
C LEU A 70 -9.14 22.72 9.24
N SER A 71 -10.26 22.32 9.85
CA SER A 71 -10.43 22.23 11.30
C SER A 71 -10.92 20.84 11.71
N CYS A 72 -10.53 20.40 12.90
CA CYS A 72 -11.10 19.22 13.52
C CYS A 72 -12.33 19.65 14.33
N VAL A 73 -13.48 19.05 14.05
CA VAL A 73 -14.77 19.40 14.68
C VAL A 73 -15.37 18.13 15.24
N ARG A 74 -16.09 18.19 16.36
CA ARG A 74 -16.73 17.00 16.94
C ARG A 74 -17.77 16.45 15.98
N ASP A 75 -17.96 15.13 15.98
CA ASP A 75 -18.95 14.48 15.11
C ASP A 75 -20.39 14.95 15.38
N SER A 76 -20.69 15.39 16.61
CA SER A 76 -21.96 16.02 16.98
C SER A 76 -22.18 17.33 16.22
N ASP A 77 -21.15 18.17 16.21
CA ASP A 77 -21.18 19.52 15.66
C ASP A 77 -21.15 19.45 14.12
N LEU A 78 -20.49 18.43 13.56
CA LEU A 78 -20.47 18.18 12.13
C LEU A 78 -21.88 17.94 11.56
N ARG A 79 -22.75 17.25 12.31
CA ARG A 79 -24.15 17.04 11.92
C ARG A 79 -24.92 18.35 11.89
N GLU A 80 -24.77 19.17 12.92
CA GLU A 80 -25.42 20.49 13.02
C GLU A 80 -24.95 21.44 11.91
N ILE A 81 -23.66 21.43 11.60
CA ILE A 81 -23.10 22.20 10.47
C ILE A 81 -23.67 21.71 9.14
N ARG A 82 -23.81 20.39 8.95
CA ARG A 82 -24.36 19.84 7.70
C ARG A 82 -25.84 20.21 7.52
N ASP A 83 -26.62 20.09 8.59
CA ASP A 83 -28.05 20.39 8.60
C ASP A 83 -28.30 21.91 8.39
N SER A 84 -27.48 22.77 9.00
CA SER A 84 -27.56 24.23 8.81
C SER A 84 -27.13 24.71 7.42
N MET A 85 -26.33 23.91 6.70
CA MET A 85 -25.98 24.14 5.29
C MET A 85 -26.95 23.51 4.29
N GLY A 86 -27.94 22.73 4.76
CA GLY A 86 -28.89 22.04 3.90
C GLY A 86 -28.28 20.91 3.05
N LEU A 87 -27.25 20.24 3.57
CA LEU A 87 -26.51 19.14 2.92
C LEU A 87 -26.91 17.75 3.43
#